data_AF-A0A7K2IRL1-F1
#
_entry.id   AF-A0A7K2IRL1-F1
#
_cell.length_a   1.000
_cell.length_b   1.000
_cell.length_c   1.000
_cell.angle_alpha   90.00
_cell.angle_beta   90.00
_cell.angle_gamma   90.00
#
_symmetry.space_group_name_H-M   'P 1'
#
loop_
_entity.id
_entity.type
_entity.pdbx_description
1 polymer ?
#
loop_
_entity_poly.entity_id
_entity_poly.type
_entity_poly.pdbx_seq_one_letter_code
_entity_poly.pdbx_strand_id
1 'polypeptide(L)'
;MVTVGLTFISALVGWSATAALTAYAQRRPGVAVIAWSIAALGITVGLSAAVIGVMFDFGGATFRLLHVGISLIGPVYLAWGAFEYAVRAPNARFTSRLFLSVFTIVPLVVLAVDRVSERFGDSFPPLEHYDLIPRALVNGAQVFVVVLLVTALVAIVRRGLGGRGKVDLTVVLLLLVAALLSIVVGRAGLGAMGPVLMLGSLAALWGAGAMAAKPRRDPYDEVEDDYYDDEYDDVDDELDDPQEEPVRRKRRHAENHEEDLYGGASSAPPSKVRGVITIYTLAEGEGEGFDRLAAAVVAQVSAHEPDTLLFAAHTVPSAPLQRIVYAIYRDELAQEEHERQPHILEFGRLLSGHVVATNVIELSLADAAANDGLAAMLMPR
;
A
#
# COMPACT_ATOMS: atom_id res chain seq x y z
N MET A 1 1.97 -33.54 -25.08
CA MET A 1 2.93 -32.47 -25.45
C MET A 1 2.39 -31.06 -25.22
N VAL A 2 1.17 -30.72 -25.67
CA VAL A 2 0.59 -29.36 -25.49
C VAL A 2 0.43 -28.97 -24.02
N THR A 3 -0.11 -29.85 -23.17
CA THR A 3 -0.28 -29.58 -21.73
C THR A 3 1.06 -29.32 -21.02
N VAL A 4 2.11 -30.08 -21.37
CA VAL A 4 3.47 -29.89 -20.83
C VAL A 4 3.97 -28.48 -21.17
N GLY A 5 3.91 -28.10 -22.45
CA GLY A 5 4.34 -26.79 -22.91
C GLY A 5 3.57 -25.65 -22.24
N LEU A 6 2.24 -25.75 -22.16
CA LEU A 6 1.41 -24.74 -21.49
C LEU A 6 1.71 -24.64 -19.99
N THR A 7 1.90 -25.77 -19.31
CA THR A 7 2.25 -25.79 -17.87
C THR A 7 3.62 -25.15 -17.64
N PHE A 8 4.58 -25.46 -18.50
CA PHE A 8 5.92 -24.85 -18.45
C PHE A 8 5.86 -23.34 -18.67
N ILE A 9 5.14 -22.86 -19.68
CA ILE A 9 4.92 -21.42 -19.93
C ILE A 9 4.25 -20.77 -18.72
N SER A 10 3.24 -21.42 -18.14
CA SER A 10 2.54 -20.94 -16.93
C SER A 10 3.48 -20.76 -15.76
N ALA A 11 4.35 -21.75 -15.51
CA ALA A 11 5.35 -21.68 -14.45
C ALA A 11 6.40 -20.58 -14.71
N LEU A 12 6.87 -20.44 -15.95
CA LEU A 12 7.86 -19.44 -16.33
C LEU A 12 7.32 -18.00 -16.19
N VAL A 13 6.13 -17.74 -16.76
CA VAL A 13 5.41 -16.46 -16.61
C VAL A 13 5.17 -16.18 -15.14
N GLY A 14 4.79 -17.22 -14.39
CA GLY A 14 4.69 -17.19 -12.95
C GLY A 14 5.94 -16.65 -12.27
N TRP A 15 7.10 -17.27 -12.47
CA TRP A 15 8.36 -16.83 -11.86
C TRP A 15 8.70 -15.39 -12.23
N SER A 16 8.46 -14.99 -13.48
CA SER A 16 8.64 -13.59 -13.93
C SER A 16 7.70 -12.63 -13.19
N ALA A 17 6.42 -12.97 -13.05
CA ALA A 17 5.44 -12.18 -12.31
C ALA A 17 5.80 -12.07 -10.82
N THR A 18 6.22 -13.17 -10.19
CA THR A 18 6.69 -13.19 -8.79
C THR A 18 7.92 -12.29 -8.61
N ALA A 19 8.90 -12.36 -9.52
CA ALA A 19 10.09 -11.51 -9.48
C ALA A 19 9.73 -10.02 -9.63
N ALA A 20 8.84 -9.68 -10.57
CA ALA A 20 8.37 -8.32 -10.79
C ALA A 20 7.62 -7.76 -9.56
N LEU A 21 6.71 -8.55 -8.97
CA LEU A 21 5.98 -8.17 -7.76
C LEU A 21 6.91 -8.02 -6.56
N THR A 22 7.92 -8.88 -6.44
CA THR A 22 8.91 -8.81 -5.36
C THR A 22 9.79 -7.57 -5.50
N ALA A 23 10.28 -7.27 -6.70
CA ALA A 23 11.03 -6.04 -6.98
C ALA A 23 10.18 -4.80 -6.68
N TYR A 24 8.88 -4.85 -6.97
CA TYR A 24 7.95 -3.80 -6.60
C TYR A 24 7.77 -3.68 -5.08
N ALA A 25 7.60 -4.80 -4.37
CA ALA A 25 7.50 -4.85 -2.91
C ALA A 25 8.73 -4.25 -2.20
N GLN A 26 9.92 -4.42 -2.77
CA GLN A 26 11.16 -3.82 -2.25
C GLN A 26 11.19 -2.30 -2.41
N ARG A 27 10.72 -1.78 -3.55
CA ARG A 27 10.70 -0.34 -3.83
C ARG A 27 9.64 0.40 -3.04
N ARG A 28 8.49 -0.24 -2.79
CA ARG A 28 7.36 0.33 -2.04
C ARG A 28 6.76 -0.73 -1.11
N PRO A 29 7.34 -0.92 0.09
CA PRO A 29 6.88 -1.93 1.01
C PRO A 29 5.47 -1.61 1.49
N GLY A 30 4.53 -2.50 1.18
CA GLY A 30 3.14 -2.43 1.62
C GLY A 30 2.61 -3.83 1.88
N VAL A 31 1.78 -3.97 2.91
CA VAL A 31 1.26 -5.27 3.36
C VAL A 31 0.53 -6.00 2.22
N ALA A 32 -0.27 -5.28 1.44
CA ALA A 32 -0.98 -5.85 0.28
C ALA A 32 -0.03 -6.38 -0.80
N VAL A 33 1.06 -5.65 -1.08
CA VAL A 33 2.04 -6.04 -2.10
C VAL A 33 2.84 -7.26 -1.66
N ILE A 34 3.22 -7.31 -0.37
CA ILE A 34 3.86 -8.48 0.23
C ILE A 34 2.92 -9.68 0.14
N ALA A 35 1.64 -9.51 0.46
CA ALA A 35 0.64 -10.57 0.34
C ALA A 35 0.54 -11.11 -1.10
N TRP A 36 0.45 -10.23 -2.10
CA TRP A 36 0.39 -10.64 -3.50
C TRP A 36 1.67 -11.31 -3.99
N SER A 37 2.83 -10.93 -3.44
CA SER A 37 4.10 -11.60 -3.73
C SER A 37 4.13 -13.02 -3.16
N ILE A 38 3.61 -13.22 -1.94
CA ILE A 38 3.46 -14.55 -1.33
C ILE A 38 2.46 -15.40 -2.13
N ALA A 39 1.34 -14.80 -2.56
CA ALA A 39 0.35 -15.47 -3.39
C ALA A 39 0.94 -15.94 -4.73
N ALA A 40 1.65 -15.04 -5.42
CA ALA A 40 2.36 -15.35 -6.66
C ALA A 40 3.35 -16.49 -6.43
N LEU A 41 4.23 -16.38 -5.42
CA LEU A 41 5.22 -17.41 -5.10
C LEU A 41 4.57 -18.78 -4.84
N GLY A 42 3.51 -18.83 -4.05
CA GLY A 42 2.78 -20.07 -3.75
C GLY A 42 2.21 -20.73 -5.01
N ILE A 43 1.54 -19.94 -5.86
CA ILE A 43 1.01 -20.41 -7.14
C ILE A 43 2.13 -20.93 -8.04
N THR A 44 3.26 -20.22 -8.11
CA THR A 44 4.36 -20.57 -9.02
C THR A 44 5.13 -21.80 -8.59
N VAL A 45 5.29 -22.01 -7.28
CA VAL A 45 5.85 -23.25 -6.73
C VAL A 45 4.91 -24.42 -7.05
N GLY A 46 3.59 -24.23 -6.89
CA GLY A 46 2.60 -25.24 -7.27
C GLY A 46 2.63 -25.57 -8.77
N LEU A 47 2.73 -24.55 -9.64
CA LEU A 47 2.85 -24.75 -11.09
C LEU A 47 4.16 -25.43 -11.48
N SER A 48 5.27 -25.11 -10.80
CA SER A 48 6.56 -25.79 -11.01
C SER A 48 6.46 -27.29 -10.68
N ALA A 49 5.75 -27.64 -9.60
CA ALA A 49 5.44 -29.03 -9.28
C ALA A 49 4.50 -29.67 -10.31
N ALA A 50 3.56 -28.92 -10.88
CA ALA A 50 2.70 -29.41 -11.96
C ALA A 50 3.47 -29.67 -13.25
N VAL A 51 4.53 -28.92 -13.58
CA VAL A 51 5.39 -29.24 -14.74
C VAL A 51 5.96 -30.65 -14.58
N ILE A 52 6.46 -30.98 -13.39
CA ILE A 52 6.97 -32.31 -13.07
C ILE A 52 5.86 -33.35 -13.19
N GLY A 53 4.68 -33.07 -12.60
CA GLY A 53 3.53 -33.99 -12.63
C GLY A 53 2.97 -34.26 -14.04
N VAL A 54 2.92 -33.26 -14.91
CA VAL A 54 2.44 -33.44 -16.30
C VAL A 54 3.50 -34.16 -17.16
N MET A 55 4.79 -34.09 -16.79
CA MET A 55 5.88 -34.76 -17.52
C MET A 55 6.10 -36.22 -17.09
N PHE A 56 5.93 -36.53 -15.80
CA PHE A 56 6.32 -37.81 -15.19
C PHE A 56 5.17 -38.50 -14.45
N ASP A 57 3.93 -38.11 -14.74
CA ASP A 57 2.72 -38.36 -13.96
C ASP A 57 2.73 -37.71 -12.57
N PHE A 58 1.54 -37.30 -12.12
CA PHE A 58 1.40 -36.74 -10.79
C PHE A 58 1.68 -37.82 -9.72
N GLY A 59 2.28 -37.40 -8.62
CA GLY A 59 2.46 -38.21 -7.42
C GLY A 59 1.96 -37.43 -6.22
N GLY A 60 1.97 -38.06 -5.04
CA GLY A 60 1.48 -37.42 -3.81
C GLY A 60 2.18 -36.08 -3.51
N ALA A 61 3.48 -35.98 -3.75
CA ALA A 61 4.24 -34.74 -3.50
C ALA A 61 3.91 -33.62 -4.49
N THR A 62 3.87 -33.90 -5.80
CA THR A 62 3.56 -32.89 -6.82
C THR A 62 2.11 -32.44 -6.72
N PHE A 63 1.19 -33.36 -6.41
CA PHE A 63 -0.20 -33.06 -6.07
C PHE A 63 -0.33 -32.13 -4.87
N ARG A 64 0.35 -32.45 -3.76
CA ARG A 64 0.33 -31.62 -2.54
C ARG A 64 0.85 -30.21 -2.81
N LEU A 65 2.02 -30.10 -3.45
CA LEU A 65 2.62 -28.81 -3.80
C LEU A 65 1.71 -27.99 -4.72
N LEU A 66 1.10 -28.63 -5.72
CA LEU A 66 0.13 -27.98 -6.61
C LEU A 66 -1.03 -27.38 -5.80
N HIS A 67 -1.75 -28.19 -5.01
CA HIS A 67 -2.94 -27.72 -4.30
C HIS A 67 -2.63 -26.76 -3.15
N VAL A 68 -1.51 -26.93 -2.45
CA VAL A 68 -1.04 -25.93 -1.47
C VAL A 68 -0.85 -24.58 -2.15
N GLY A 69 -0.29 -24.56 -3.37
CA GLY A 69 -0.13 -23.35 -4.17
C GLY A 69 -1.45 -22.76 -4.68
N ILE A 70 -2.18 -23.52 -5.52
CA ILE A 70 -3.31 -22.99 -6.31
C ILE A 70 -4.65 -23.02 -5.57
N SER A 71 -4.80 -23.85 -4.53
CA SER A 71 -6.08 -24.02 -3.82
C SER A 71 -6.08 -23.39 -2.43
N LEU A 72 -4.89 -23.15 -1.84
CA LEU A 72 -4.74 -22.57 -0.51
C LEU A 72 -3.97 -21.24 -0.53
N ILE A 73 -2.64 -21.26 -0.67
CA ILE A 73 -1.80 -20.08 -0.47
C ILE A 73 -2.14 -18.97 -1.47
N GLY A 74 -2.24 -19.29 -2.76
CA GLY A 74 -2.58 -18.34 -3.80
C GLY A 74 -3.88 -17.58 -3.53
N PRO A 75 -5.04 -18.27 -3.49
CA PRO A 75 -6.33 -17.61 -3.25
C PRO A 75 -6.41 -16.85 -1.92
N VAL A 76 -5.88 -17.43 -0.82
CA VAL A 76 -5.94 -16.82 0.52
C VAL A 76 -5.15 -15.50 0.56
N TYR A 77 -3.92 -15.49 0.06
CA TYR A 77 -3.09 -14.28 0.10
C TYR A 77 -3.49 -13.26 -0.97
N LEU A 78 -4.07 -13.67 -2.11
CA LEU A 78 -4.73 -12.79 -3.08
C LEU A 78 -5.83 -11.97 -2.38
N ALA A 79 -6.74 -12.67 -1.71
CA ALA A 79 -7.91 -12.08 -1.06
C ALA A 79 -7.53 -11.22 0.15
N TRP A 80 -6.57 -11.69 0.97
CA TRP A 80 -6.08 -10.90 2.11
C TRP A 80 -5.35 -9.63 1.66
N GLY A 81 -4.54 -9.70 0.61
CA GLY A 81 -3.92 -8.51 0.02
C GLY A 81 -4.97 -7.52 -0.51
N ALA A 82 -6.04 -8.02 -1.17
CA ALA A 82 -7.16 -7.19 -1.62
C ALA A 82 -7.90 -6.51 -0.44
N PHE A 83 -8.09 -7.23 0.65
CA PHE A 83 -8.71 -6.71 1.88
C PHE A 83 -7.87 -5.62 2.53
N GLU A 84 -6.57 -5.85 2.73
CA GLU A 84 -5.65 -4.86 3.31
C GLU A 84 -5.53 -3.60 2.41
N TYR A 85 -5.61 -3.80 1.10
CA TYR A 85 -5.64 -2.71 0.11
C TYR A 85 -6.92 -1.86 0.22
N ALA A 86 -8.09 -2.50 0.29
CA ALA A 86 -9.38 -1.81 0.25
C ALA A 86 -9.82 -1.23 1.61
N VAL A 87 -9.67 -2.00 2.69
CA VAL A 87 -10.22 -1.67 4.01
C VAL A 87 -9.23 -0.81 4.80
N ARG A 88 -9.69 0.33 5.34
CA ARG A 88 -8.86 1.28 6.13
C ARG A 88 -9.02 1.15 7.65
N ALA A 89 -9.97 0.34 8.13
CA ALA A 89 -10.25 0.20 9.56
C ALA A 89 -9.16 -0.63 10.29
N PRO A 90 -8.48 -0.08 11.31
CA PRO A 90 -7.39 -0.78 12.00
C PRO A 90 -7.82 -2.10 12.66
N ASN A 91 -8.97 -2.10 13.33
CA ASN A 91 -9.50 -3.28 14.02
C ASN A 91 -9.84 -4.42 13.04
N ALA A 92 -10.32 -4.05 11.85
CA ALA A 92 -10.65 -5.02 10.81
C ALA A 92 -9.38 -5.64 10.21
N ARG A 93 -8.32 -4.85 10.01
CA ARG A 93 -6.99 -5.34 9.55
C ARG A 93 -6.33 -6.25 10.58
N PHE A 94 -6.45 -5.93 11.87
CA PHE A 94 -5.94 -6.80 12.92
C PHE A 94 -6.67 -8.16 12.93
N THR A 95 -8.00 -8.10 12.86
CA THR A 95 -8.85 -9.30 12.85
C THR A 95 -8.56 -10.19 11.63
N SER A 96 -8.40 -9.59 10.44
CA SER A 96 -8.10 -10.36 9.23
C SER A 96 -6.74 -11.08 9.32
N ARG A 97 -5.73 -10.49 9.95
CA ARG A 97 -4.42 -11.13 10.20
C ARG A 97 -4.50 -12.32 11.15
N LEU A 98 -5.36 -12.23 12.17
CA LEU A 98 -5.60 -13.35 13.08
C LEU A 98 -6.26 -14.52 12.35
N PHE A 99 -7.29 -14.25 11.53
CA PHE A 99 -7.93 -15.31 10.75
C PHE A 99 -7.01 -15.86 9.65
N LEU A 100 -6.19 -15.02 9.02
CA LEU A 100 -5.21 -15.44 8.02
C LEU A 100 -4.30 -16.55 8.55
N SER A 101 -3.81 -16.43 9.79
CA SER A 101 -2.93 -17.45 10.37
C SER A 101 -3.65 -18.79 10.51
N VAL A 102 -4.89 -18.80 11.00
CA VAL A 102 -5.71 -20.01 11.17
C VAL A 102 -6.03 -20.65 9.82
N PHE A 103 -6.51 -19.88 8.84
CA PHE A 103 -6.88 -20.37 7.51
C PHE A 103 -5.69 -20.69 6.61
N THR A 104 -4.47 -20.34 7.01
CA THR A 104 -3.25 -20.74 6.31
C THR A 104 -2.63 -21.96 6.98
N ILE A 105 -2.31 -21.88 8.28
CA ILE A 105 -1.50 -22.89 8.97
C ILE A 105 -2.24 -24.22 9.10
N VAL A 106 -3.51 -24.21 9.54
CA VAL A 106 -4.26 -25.45 9.77
C VAL A 106 -4.46 -26.22 8.46
N PRO A 107 -4.97 -25.61 7.37
CA PRO A 107 -5.11 -26.33 6.10
C PRO A 107 -3.76 -26.71 5.50
N LEU A 108 -2.70 -25.88 5.65
CA LEU A 108 -1.37 -26.19 5.12
C LEU A 108 -0.81 -27.47 5.74
N VAL A 109 -0.84 -27.58 7.07
CA VAL A 109 -0.33 -28.77 7.78
C VAL A 109 -1.15 -30.01 7.42
N VAL A 110 -2.48 -29.88 7.38
CA VAL A 110 -3.36 -31.02 7.05
C VAL A 110 -3.13 -31.49 5.61
N LEU A 111 -3.08 -30.58 4.63
CA LEU A 111 -2.77 -30.95 3.23
C LEU A 111 -1.39 -31.59 3.07
N ALA A 112 -0.41 -31.15 3.86
CA ALA A 112 0.95 -31.69 3.80
C ALA A 112 1.06 -33.13 4.33
N VAL A 113 0.30 -33.47 5.37
CA VAL A 113 0.43 -34.75 6.10
C VAL A 113 -0.62 -35.77 5.66
N ASP A 114 -1.82 -35.32 5.28
CA ASP A 114 -2.96 -36.22 5.11
C ASP A 114 -2.80 -37.19 3.93
N ARG A 115 -3.53 -38.30 4.00
CA ARG A 115 -3.49 -39.33 2.97
C ARG A 115 -4.06 -38.81 1.64
N VAL A 116 -3.44 -39.26 0.57
CA VAL A 116 -3.83 -38.90 -0.79
C VAL A 116 -4.01 -40.17 -1.60
N SER A 117 -5.06 -40.19 -2.42
CA SER A 117 -5.32 -41.29 -3.35
C SER A 117 -4.19 -41.43 -4.37
N GLU A 118 -3.69 -42.65 -4.59
CA GLU A 118 -2.51 -42.91 -5.43
C GLU A 118 -2.80 -43.03 -6.94
N ARG A 119 -4.05 -42.80 -7.37
CA ARG A 119 -4.44 -42.90 -8.77
C ARG A 119 -4.31 -41.55 -9.47
N PHE A 120 -3.09 -41.25 -9.89
CA PHE A 120 -2.80 -40.04 -10.64
C PHE A 120 -2.57 -40.34 -12.12
N GLY A 121 -2.66 -39.30 -12.94
CA GLY A 121 -2.28 -39.32 -14.35
C GLY A 121 -1.44 -38.11 -14.72
N ASP A 122 -1.40 -37.78 -16.00
CA ASP A 122 -0.62 -36.69 -16.60
C ASP A 122 -1.36 -35.34 -16.67
N SER A 123 -2.59 -35.28 -16.16
CA SER A 123 -3.44 -34.09 -16.18
C SER A 123 -3.53 -33.44 -14.80
N PHE A 124 -3.91 -32.16 -14.74
CA PHE A 124 -4.09 -31.45 -13.47
C PHE A 124 -5.09 -32.21 -12.59
N PRO A 125 -4.67 -32.74 -11.43
CA PRO A 125 -5.55 -33.52 -10.59
C PRO A 125 -6.59 -32.63 -9.87
N PRO A 126 -7.86 -33.05 -9.77
CA PRO A 126 -8.85 -32.39 -8.93
C PRO A 126 -8.58 -32.62 -7.43
N LEU A 127 -9.07 -31.70 -6.60
CA LEU A 127 -9.04 -31.76 -5.13
C LEU A 127 -9.66 -33.03 -4.51
N GLU A 128 -10.42 -33.81 -5.28
CA GLU A 128 -11.09 -35.04 -4.85
C GLU A 128 -10.16 -36.16 -4.40
N HIS A 129 -8.87 -36.08 -4.74
CA HIS A 129 -7.87 -37.06 -4.29
C HIS A 129 -7.57 -36.96 -2.78
N TYR A 130 -7.97 -35.86 -2.12
CA TYR A 130 -7.96 -35.75 -0.67
C TYR A 130 -9.25 -36.30 -0.05
N ASP A 131 -9.12 -36.83 1.17
CA ASP A 131 -10.25 -37.24 1.99
C ASP A 131 -11.14 -36.06 2.40
N LEU A 132 -12.21 -36.33 3.14
CA LEU A 132 -13.21 -35.33 3.52
C LEU A 132 -12.61 -34.16 4.33
N ILE A 133 -11.67 -34.46 5.25
CA ILE A 133 -11.14 -33.47 6.20
C ILE A 133 -10.33 -32.37 5.49
N PRO A 134 -9.29 -32.68 4.68
CA PRO A 134 -8.55 -31.63 3.96
C PRO A 134 -9.45 -30.86 3.00
N ARG A 135 -10.39 -31.53 2.31
CA ARG A 135 -11.34 -30.85 1.43
C ARG A 135 -12.23 -29.87 2.19
N ALA A 136 -12.73 -30.23 3.36
CA ALA A 136 -13.51 -29.33 4.20
C ALA A 136 -12.70 -28.09 4.64
N LEU A 137 -11.42 -28.27 4.99
CA LEU A 137 -10.54 -27.17 5.35
C LEU A 137 -10.25 -26.23 4.18
N VAL A 138 -9.98 -26.77 2.99
CA VAL A 138 -9.81 -25.97 1.77
C VAL A 138 -11.11 -25.22 1.43
N ASN A 139 -12.27 -25.87 1.57
CA ASN A 139 -13.56 -25.22 1.37
C ASN A 139 -13.76 -24.07 2.37
N GLY A 140 -13.41 -24.25 3.64
CA GLY A 140 -13.44 -23.20 4.66
C GLY A 140 -12.53 -22.02 4.31
N ALA A 141 -11.29 -22.29 3.88
CA ALA A 141 -10.36 -21.25 3.41
C ALA A 141 -10.90 -20.50 2.18
N GLN A 142 -11.58 -21.18 1.28
CA GLN A 142 -12.19 -20.56 0.09
C GLN A 142 -13.44 -19.73 0.44
N VAL A 143 -14.23 -20.14 1.43
CA VAL A 143 -15.30 -19.28 1.99
C VAL A 143 -14.69 -18.02 2.61
N PHE A 144 -13.59 -18.15 3.36
CA PHE A 144 -12.87 -17.00 3.92
C PHE A 144 -12.34 -16.05 2.82
N VAL A 145 -11.80 -16.59 1.72
CA VAL A 145 -11.41 -15.83 0.52
C VAL A 145 -12.57 -15.01 -0.03
N VAL A 146 -13.75 -15.62 -0.19
CA VAL A 146 -14.95 -14.92 -0.69
C VAL A 146 -15.35 -13.80 0.26
N VAL A 147 -15.35 -14.04 1.57
CA VAL A 147 -15.68 -13.01 2.57
C VAL A 147 -14.73 -11.82 2.48
N LEU A 148 -13.41 -12.06 2.36
CA LEU A 148 -12.42 -11.00 2.21
C LEU A 148 -12.59 -10.19 0.91
N LEU A 149 -12.84 -10.86 -0.22
CA LEU A 149 -13.06 -10.18 -1.49
C LEU A 149 -14.36 -9.38 -1.52
N VAL A 150 -15.45 -9.93 -0.97
CA VAL A 150 -16.74 -9.23 -0.87
C VAL A 150 -16.62 -8.02 0.05
N THR A 151 -15.96 -8.15 1.20
CA THR A 151 -15.76 -7.01 2.12
C THR A 151 -14.85 -5.94 1.51
N ALA A 152 -13.80 -6.33 0.76
CA ALA A 152 -12.97 -5.40 0.00
C ALA A 152 -13.79 -4.64 -1.06
N LEU A 153 -14.61 -5.35 -1.84
CA LEU A 153 -15.48 -4.76 -2.85
C LEU A 153 -16.49 -3.78 -2.25
N VAL A 154 -17.18 -4.19 -1.17
CA VAL A 154 -18.14 -3.34 -0.45
C VAL A 154 -17.45 -2.11 0.13
N ALA A 155 -16.23 -2.24 0.66
CA ALA A 155 -15.48 -1.10 1.20
C ALA A 155 -15.12 -0.07 0.13
N ILE A 156 -14.81 -0.50 -1.10
CA ILE A 156 -14.55 0.40 -2.24
C ILE A 156 -15.85 1.06 -2.70
N VAL A 157 -16.90 0.27 -2.91
CA VAL A 157 -18.20 0.79 -3.36
C VAL A 157 -18.75 1.83 -2.38
N ARG A 158 -18.65 1.58 -1.07
CA ARG A 158 -19.07 2.54 -0.03
C ARG A 158 -18.25 3.83 0.00
N ARG A 159 -17.01 3.81 -0.48
CA ARG A 159 -16.15 5.00 -0.58
C ARG A 159 -16.52 5.88 -1.77
N GLY A 160 -17.29 5.36 -2.72
CA GLY A 160 -17.63 6.03 -3.98
C GLY A 160 -16.61 5.78 -5.09
N LEU A 161 -17.09 5.80 -6.33
CA LEU A 161 -16.30 5.52 -7.54
C LEU A 161 -15.74 6.79 -8.20
N GLY A 162 -15.64 7.90 -7.45
CA GLY A 162 -15.01 9.13 -7.91
C GLY A 162 -13.48 9.01 -7.96
N GLY A 163 -12.86 9.60 -8.99
CA GLY A 163 -11.40 9.61 -9.18
C GLY A 163 -10.77 8.21 -9.10
N ARG A 164 -10.11 7.94 -7.96
CA ARG A 164 -9.35 6.69 -7.69
C ARG A 164 -10.21 5.45 -7.45
N GLY A 165 -11.49 5.62 -7.08
CA GLY A 165 -12.38 4.51 -6.75
C GLY A 165 -12.56 3.50 -7.90
N LYS A 166 -12.51 3.96 -9.16
CA LYS A 166 -12.57 3.08 -10.35
C LYS A 166 -11.34 2.20 -10.49
N VAL A 167 -10.14 2.75 -10.26
CA VAL A 167 -8.89 1.98 -10.33
C VAL A 167 -8.85 0.96 -9.20
N ASP A 168 -9.17 1.38 -7.97
CA ASP A 168 -9.24 0.48 -6.82
C ASP A 168 -10.23 -0.67 -7.07
N LEU A 169 -11.39 -0.37 -7.69
CA LEU A 169 -12.39 -1.36 -8.09
C LEU A 169 -11.84 -2.34 -9.13
N THR A 170 -11.18 -1.84 -10.18
CA THR A 170 -10.57 -2.69 -11.21
C THR A 170 -9.51 -3.61 -10.63
N VAL A 171 -8.67 -3.11 -9.72
CA VAL A 171 -7.65 -3.92 -9.02
C VAL A 171 -8.32 -5.05 -8.24
N VAL A 172 -9.36 -4.76 -7.44
CA VAL A 172 -10.06 -5.81 -6.67
C VAL A 172 -10.82 -6.78 -7.58
N LEU A 173 -11.39 -6.31 -8.70
CA LEU A 173 -12.04 -7.17 -9.68
C LEU A 173 -11.04 -8.13 -10.33
N LEU A 174 -9.85 -7.66 -10.70
CA LEU A 174 -8.78 -8.50 -11.24
C LEU A 174 -8.31 -9.54 -10.22
N LEU A 175 -8.18 -9.17 -8.95
CA LEU A 175 -7.83 -10.11 -7.87
C LEU A 175 -8.94 -11.14 -7.62
N LEU A 176 -10.21 -10.75 -7.75
CA LEU A 176 -11.35 -11.66 -7.69
C LEU A 176 -11.31 -12.65 -8.84
N VAL A 177 -11.06 -12.18 -10.07
CA VAL A 177 -10.90 -13.05 -11.25
C VAL A 177 -9.72 -14.01 -11.05
N ALA A 178 -8.57 -13.53 -10.58
CA ALA A 178 -7.41 -14.37 -10.29
C ALA A 178 -7.75 -15.48 -9.28
N ALA A 179 -8.38 -15.12 -8.16
CA ALA A 179 -8.78 -16.08 -7.14
C ALA A 179 -9.79 -17.10 -7.69
N LEU A 180 -10.78 -16.65 -8.46
CA LEU A 180 -11.79 -17.51 -9.08
C LEU A 180 -11.15 -18.52 -10.04
N LEU A 181 -10.29 -18.07 -10.94
CA LEU A 181 -9.59 -18.95 -11.88
C LEU A 181 -8.75 -20.00 -11.16
N SER A 182 -7.99 -19.59 -10.14
CA SER A 182 -7.16 -20.49 -9.34
C SER A 182 -8.00 -21.55 -8.60
N ILE A 183 -9.12 -21.13 -7.99
CA ILE A 183 -10.04 -22.04 -7.28
C ILE A 183 -10.69 -23.02 -8.27
N VAL A 184 -11.16 -22.54 -9.42
CA VAL A 184 -11.78 -23.38 -10.46
C VAL A 184 -10.82 -24.44 -10.97
N VAL A 185 -9.57 -24.07 -11.26
CA VAL A 185 -8.54 -25.04 -11.68
C VAL A 185 -8.27 -26.07 -10.59
N GLY A 186 -8.12 -25.65 -9.33
CA GLY A 186 -7.88 -26.57 -8.22
C GLY A 186 -9.03 -27.54 -7.95
N ARG A 187 -10.28 -27.10 -8.20
CA ARG A 187 -11.47 -27.93 -7.99
C ARG A 187 -11.70 -28.92 -9.13
N ALA A 188 -11.60 -28.46 -10.38
CA ALA A 188 -12.06 -29.22 -11.53
C ALA A 188 -10.96 -29.94 -12.30
N GLY A 189 -9.67 -29.65 -12.06
CA GLY A 189 -8.57 -30.36 -12.71
C GLY A 189 -8.68 -30.34 -14.24
N LEU A 190 -8.84 -29.14 -14.82
CA LEU A 190 -9.34 -28.87 -16.18
C LEU A 190 -8.41 -29.32 -17.35
N GLY A 191 -7.64 -30.39 -17.18
CA GLY A 191 -6.75 -30.95 -18.21
C GLY A 191 -5.86 -29.88 -18.83
N ALA A 192 -5.85 -29.81 -20.17
CA ALA A 192 -5.08 -28.82 -20.93
C ALA A 192 -5.54 -27.37 -20.71
N MET A 193 -6.78 -27.14 -20.26
CA MET A 193 -7.29 -25.80 -19.93
C MET A 193 -6.81 -25.29 -18.57
N GLY A 194 -6.40 -26.20 -17.67
CA GLY A 194 -5.87 -25.85 -16.35
C GLY A 194 -4.72 -24.83 -16.43
N PRO A 195 -3.63 -25.13 -17.15
CA PRO A 195 -2.52 -24.20 -17.37
C PRO A 195 -2.93 -22.85 -17.98
N VAL A 196 -3.84 -22.85 -18.95
CA VAL A 196 -4.31 -21.62 -19.63
C VAL A 196 -5.04 -20.70 -18.64
N LEU A 197 -5.90 -21.26 -17.79
CA LEU A 197 -6.60 -20.49 -16.77
C LEU A 197 -5.65 -20.03 -15.67
N MET A 198 -4.62 -20.80 -15.34
CA MET A 198 -3.57 -20.39 -14.40
C MET A 198 -2.72 -19.24 -14.96
N LEU A 199 -2.42 -19.24 -16.26
CA LEU A 199 -1.83 -18.09 -16.95
C LEU A 199 -2.73 -16.86 -16.83
N GLY A 200 -4.04 -17.02 -17.05
CA GLY A 200 -5.02 -15.95 -16.85
C GLY A 200 -5.03 -15.43 -15.40
N SER A 201 -4.96 -16.33 -14.42
CA SER A 201 -4.86 -15.98 -13.00
C SER A 201 -3.61 -15.16 -12.69
N LEU A 202 -2.45 -15.57 -13.20
CA LEU A 202 -1.17 -14.87 -13.01
C LEU A 202 -1.17 -13.52 -13.73
N ALA A 203 -1.71 -13.45 -14.94
CA ALA A 203 -1.84 -12.20 -15.69
C ALA A 203 -2.76 -11.20 -14.96
N ALA A 204 -3.88 -11.67 -14.40
CA ALA A 204 -4.78 -10.84 -13.61
C ALA A 204 -4.12 -10.35 -12.31
N LEU A 205 -3.40 -11.23 -11.59
CA LEU A 205 -2.63 -10.85 -10.40
C LEU A 205 -1.56 -9.81 -10.72
N TRP A 206 -0.78 -10.04 -11.78
CA TRP A 206 0.24 -9.10 -12.21
C TRP A 206 -0.37 -7.76 -12.65
N GLY A 207 -1.46 -7.79 -13.43
CA GLY A 207 -2.19 -6.60 -13.86
C GLY A 207 -2.73 -5.79 -12.68
N ALA A 208 -3.26 -6.47 -11.66
CA ALA A 208 -3.69 -5.84 -10.41
C ALA A 208 -2.51 -5.15 -9.69
N GLY A 209 -1.38 -5.85 -9.56
CA GLY A 209 -0.16 -5.29 -8.96
C GLY A 209 0.40 -4.10 -9.76
N ALA A 210 0.42 -4.19 -11.09
CA ALA A 210 0.89 -3.12 -11.97
C ALA A 210 -0.01 -1.88 -11.90
N MET A 211 -1.33 -2.04 -11.87
CA MET A 211 -2.27 -0.91 -11.68
C MET A 211 -2.15 -0.29 -10.29
N ALA A 212 -1.99 -1.12 -9.25
CA ALA A 212 -1.73 -0.63 -7.91
C ALA A 212 -0.39 0.13 -7.81
N ALA A 213 0.58 -0.22 -8.66
CA ALA A 213 1.91 0.38 -8.74
C ALA A 213 2.01 1.68 -9.53
N LYS A 214 1.15 1.89 -10.54
CA LYS A 214 1.22 3.07 -11.41
C LYS A 214 1.16 4.36 -10.56
N PRO A 215 2.10 5.31 -10.77
CA PRO A 215 2.06 6.62 -10.13
C PRO A 215 0.71 7.28 -10.38
N ARG A 216 0.25 8.06 -9.39
CA ARG A 216 -0.88 8.99 -9.55
C ARG A 216 -0.67 9.77 -10.85
N ARG A 217 -1.52 9.55 -11.85
CA ARG A 217 -1.77 10.55 -12.88
C ARG A 217 -2.82 11.46 -12.26
N ASP A 218 -2.46 12.71 -12.05
CA ASP A 218 -3.43 13.69 -11.58
C ASP A 218 -4.46 13.85 -12.72
N PRO A 219 -5.78 13.86 -12.48
CA PRO A 219 -6.75 14.13 -13.53
C PRO A 219 -6.53 15.48 -14.25
N TYR A 220 -5.67 16.34 -13.73
CA TYR A 220 -5.22 17.58 -14.37
C TYR A 220 -4.20 17.36 -15.51
N ASP A 221 -3.61 16.16 -15.66
CA ASP A 221 -2.65 15.85 -16.74
C ASP A 221 -3.32 15.52 -18.09
N GLU A 222 -4.65 15.43 -18.20
CA GLU A 222 -5.36 15.15 -19.46
C GLU A 222 -5.74 16.40 -20.26
N VAL A 223 -5.49 17.62 -19.73
CA VAL A 223 -5.90 18.88 -20.40
C VAL A 223 -4.75 19.57 -21.15
N GLU A 224 -3.50 19.13 -20.97
CA GLU A 224 -2.33 19.85 -21.50
C GLU A 224 -1.78 19.35 -22.85
N ASP A 225 -2.28 18.25 -23.41
CA ASP A 225 -1.67 17.60 -24.59
C ASP A 225 -2.28 17.97 -25.96
N ASP A 226 -3.21 18.94 -26.05
CA ASP A 226 -3.91 19.27 -27.32
C ASP A 226 -3.67 20.68 -27.88
N TYR A 227 -2.67 21.43 -27.39
CA TYR A 227 -2.39 22.79 -27.89
C TYR A 227 -0.89 23.07 -28.05
N TYR A 228 -0.23 22.48 -29.05
CA TYR A 228 0.89 23.12 -29.77
C TYR A 228 1.07 22.41 -31.12
N ASP A 229 0.18 22.73 -32.06
CA ASP A 229 0.49 22.69 -33.50
C ASP A 229 0.52 24.16 -33.94
N ASP A 230 1.68 24.62 -34.42
CA ASP A 230 1.88 25.72 -35.37
C ASP A 230 3.38 26.12 -35.37
N GLU A 231 4.10 25.51 -36.32
CA GLU A 231 4.94 26.17 -37.35
C GLU A 231 5.72 27.44 -36.95
N TYR A 232 7.07 27.38 -36.98
CA TYR A 232 7.94 28.41 -37.59
C TYR A 232 9.38 27.89 -37.78
N ASP A 233 9.87 28.05 -39.01
CA ASP A 233 11.20 27.73 -39.56
C ASP A 233 12.36 28.63 -39.06
N ASP A 234 13.57 28.05 -39.11
CA ASP A 234 14.96 28.57 -39.34
C ASP A 234 15.38 29.99 -38.89
N VAL A 235 16.57 30.11 -38.24
CA VAL A 235 17.86 30.67 -38.78
C VAL A 235 18.99 30.52 -37.71
N ASP A 236 20.19 30.11 -38.16
CA ASP A 236 21.49 30.03 -37.47
C ASP A 236 22.03 31.36 -36.88
N ASP A 237 22.83 31.29 -35.80
CA ASP A 237 24.14 31.98 -35.70
C ASP A 237 24.95 31.58 -34.43
N GLU A 238 26.27 31.40 -34.62
CA GLU A 238 27.33 30.98 -33.67
C GLU A 238 27.77 32.08 -32.65
N LEU A 239 28.24 31.66 -31.44
CA LEU A 239 29.56 31.97 -30.80
C LEU A 239 29.59 31.87 -29.24
N ASP A 240 30.52 31.02 -28.73
CA ASP A 240 31.38 31.01 -27.49
C ASP A 240 30.99 31.83 -26.22
N ASP A 241 31.16 31.41 -24.94
CA ASP A 241 32.03 30.43 -24.23
C ASP A 241 31.39 30.13 -22.81
N PRO A 242 31.94 29.34 -21.83
CA PRO A 242 31.14 28.42 -21.01
C PRO A 242 31.06 28.81 -19.52
N GLN A 243 30.06 28.35 -18.77
CA GLN A 243 30.17 28.09 -17.32
C GLN A 243 28.89 27.49 -16.71
N GLU A 244 29.10 26.36 -16.02
CA GLU A 244 28.42 25.87 -14.80
C GLU A 244 26.91 25.55 -14.85
N GLU A 245 26.60 24.24 -14.79
CA GLU A 245 25.29 23.73 -14.38
C GLU A 245 25.01 24.06 -12.90
N PRO A 246 23.80 24.56 -12.62
CA PRO A 246 22.99 23.83 -11.66
C PRO A 246 21.56 23.59 -12.16
N VAL A 247 21.19 22.31 -12.11
CA VAL A 247 19.83 21.78 -12.10
C VAL A 247 18.94 22.66 -11.21
N ARG A 248 17.75 23.02 -11.73
CA ARG A 248 16.49 23.39 -11.02
C ARG A 248 15.88 24.69 -11.55
N ARG A 249 14.98 24.58 -12.53
CA ARG A 249 13.84 25.51 -12.65
C ARG A 249 12.82 25.08 -13.70
N LYS A 250 11.60 24.76 -13.25
CA LYS A 250 10.33 25.29 -13.77
C LYS A 250 9.22 24.82 -12.81
N ARG A 251 8.24 25.58 -12.32
CA ARG A 251 7.94 27.03 -12.22
C ARG A 251 6.62 27.10 -11.44
N ARG A 252 6.39 28.23 -10.75
CA ARG A 252 5.11 28.95 -10.50
C ARG A 252 3.81 28.12 -10.48
N HIS A 253 3.07 28.01 -9.38
CA HIS A 253 2.28 29.05 -8.69
C HIS A 253 1.01 29.49 -9.46
N ALA A 254 -0.14 29.29 -8.78
CA ALA A 254 -1.49 29.87 -8.97
C ALA A 254 -2.28 29.48 -10.24
N GLU A 255 -3.61 29.33 -10.28
CA GLU A 255 -4.74 29.53 -9.35
C GLU A 255 -6.02 28.98 -10.02
N ASN A 256 -7.08 28.79 -9.23
CA ASN A 256 -8.45 28.44 -9.67
C ASN A 256 -9.12 29.54 -10.53
N HIS A 257 -10.11 29.17 -11.36
CA HIS A 257 -11.40 29.86 -11.67
C HIS A 257 -12.32 28.79 -12.33
N GLU A 258 -13.30 28.21 -11.63
CA GLU A 258 -14.72 28.59 -11.50
C GLU A 258 -15.61 28.19 -12.70
N GLU A 259 -16.62 27.33 -12.47
CA GLU A 259 -18.04 27.70 -12.63
C GLU A 259 -19.02 26.61 -12.13
N ASP A 260 -20.01 27.09 -11.37
CA ASP A 260 -21.08 26.36 -10.67
C ASP A 260 -22.17 25.81 -11.59
N LEU A 261 -22.87 24.75 -11.15
CA LEU A 261 -24.36 24.75 -11.12
C LEU A 261 -24.91 23.61 -10.23
N TYR A 262 -25.85 23.98 -9.35
CA TYR A 262 -26.64 23.17 -8.37
C TYR A 262 -26.04 22.90 -6.98
N GLY A 263 -26.04 23.95 -6.15
CA GLY A 263 -26.64 23.96 -4.81
C GLY A 263 -26.30 22.84 -3.81
N GLY A 264 -25.24 23.02 -3.04
CA GLY A 264 -25.00 22.26 -1.80
C GLY A 264 -23.68 22.61 -1.11
N ALA A 265 -23.72 23.58 -0.18
CA ALA A 265 -22.67 23.97 0.77
C ALA A 265 -21.26 24.27 0.19
N SER A 266 -20.96 25.56 0.09
CA SER A 266 -19.64 26.15 -0.21
C SER A 266 -18.46 25.33 0.34
N SER A 267 -17.70 24.66 -0.54
CA SER A 267 -16.36 24.17 -0.21
C SER A 267 -15.43 25.38 -0.10
N ALA A 268 -15.10 25.78 1.13
CA ALA A 268 -14.11 26.82 1.39
C ALA A 268 -12.78 26.48 0.68
N PRO A 269 -12.02 27.47 0.20
CA PRO A 269 -10.70 27.24 -0.40
C PRO A 269 -9.81 26.43 0.56
N PRO A 270 -8.92 25.56 0.05
CA PRO A 270 -8.01 24.79 0.90
C PRO A 270 -7.22 25.75 1.79
N SER A 271 -7.25 25.52 3.10
CA SER A 271 -6.60 26.41 4.05
C SER A 271 -5.10 26.43 3.78
N LYS A 272 -4.51 27.62 3.67
CA LYS A 272 -3.05 27.80 3.53
C LYS A 272 -2.26 27.29 4.74
N VAL A 273 -2.96 27.08 5.86
CA VAL A 273 -2.43 26.64 7.14
C VAL A 273 -1.72 25.29 7.03
N ARG A 274 -0.52 25.20 7.62
CA ARG A 274 0.31 23.99 7.67
C ARG A 274 0.40 23.49 9.09
N GLY A 275 0.14 22.21 9.32
CA GLY A 275 0.34 21.57 10.62
C GLY A 275 1.53 20.63 10.59
N VAL A 276 2.27 20.53 11.68
CA VAL A 276 3.38 19.56 11.84
C VAL A 276 3.29 18.92 13.21
N ILE A 277 3.35 17.60 13.26
CA ILE A 277 3.54 16.83 14.51
C ILE A 277 4.93 16.23 14.50
N THR A 278 5.71 16.53 15.53
CA THR A 278 7.02 15.94 15.77
C THR A 278 6.99 15.08 17.02
N ILE A 279 7.31 13.80 16.87
CA ILE A 279 7.36 12.83 17.96
C ILE A 279 8.82 12.54 18.29
N TYR A 280 9.24 12.89 19.49
CA TYR A 280 10.56 12.59 20.04
C TYR A 280 10.49 11.36 20.94
N THR A 281 11.40 10.42 20.71
CA THR A 281 11.71 9.32 21.63
C THR A 281 12.92 9.71 22.45
N LEU A 282 12.75 9.84 23.76
CA LEU A 282 13.77 10.30 24.69
C LEU A 282 14.74 9.18 25.06
N ALA A 283 15.99 9.55 25.37
CA ALA A 283 16.89 8.67 26.07
C ALA A 283 16.44 8.47 27.52
N GLU A 284 16.77 7.33 28.12
CA GLU A 284 16.37 7.01 29.49
C GLU A 284 16.98 8.03 30.48
N GLY A 285 16.15 8.62 31.34
CA GLY A 285 16.56 9.66 32.30
C GLY A 285 16.61 11.09 31.74
N GLU A 286 16.50 11.29 30.43
CA GLU A 286 16.69 12.61 29.79
C GLU A 286 15.41 13.45 29.65
N GLY A 287 14.29 13.00 30.25
CA GLY A 287 13.00 13.69 30.14
C GLY A 287 13.01 15.13 30.67
N GLU A 288 13.57 15.37 31.85
CA GLU A 288 13.66 16.73 32.40
C GLU A 288 14.58 17.64 31.58
N GLY A 289 15.63 17.07 30.99
CA GLY A 289 16.55 17.79 30.10
C GLY A 289 15.83 18.28 28.85
N PHE A 290 15.11 17.38 28.19
CA PHE A 290 14.25 17.72 27.06
C PHE A 290 13.21 18.78 27.43
N ASP A 291 12.50 18.60 28.55
CA ASP A 291 11.39 19.48 28.95
C ASP A 291 11.88 20.92 29.21
N ARG A 292 13.09 21.10 29.75
CA ARG A 292 13.71 22.43 29.90
C ARG A 292 14.02 23.08 28.55
N LEU A 293 14.58 22.33 27.60
CA LEU A 293 14.89 22.82 26.26
C LEU A 293 13.60 23.16 25.50
N ALA A 294 12.58 22.32 25.62
CA ALA A 294 11.27 22.52 25.01
C ALA A 294 10.59 23.78 25.56
N ALA A 295 10.63 24.01 26.87
CA ALA A 295 10.09 25.23 27.47
C ALA A 295 10.83 26.49 26.99
N ALA A 296 12.16 26.42 26.87
CA ALA A 296 12.97 27.54 26.39
C ALA A 296 12.65 27.89 24.93
N VAL A 297 12.52 26.89 24.04
CA VAL A 297 12.21 27.14 22.63
C VAL A 297 10.77 27.63 22.45
N VAL A 298 9.80 27.12 23.22
CA VAL A 298 8.41 27.62 23.21
C VAL A 298 8.38 29.11 23.57
N ALA A 299 9.15 29.54 24.57
CA ALA A 299 9.24 30.95 24.94
C ALA A 299 9.85 31.81 23.81
N GLN A 300 10.86 31.31 23.11
CA GLN A 300 11.48 32.01 21.98
C GLN A 300 10.53 32.14 20.78
N VAL A 301 9.86 31.05 20.41
CA VAL A 301 8.85 31.03 19.34
C VAL A 301 7.72 32.00 19.66
N SER A 302 7.19 31.94 20.89
CA SER A 302 6.11 32.84 21.31
C SER A 302 6.49 34.31 21.28
N ALA A 303 7.77 34.65 21.48
CA ALA A 303 8.23 36.04 21.52
C ALA A 303 8.61 36.60 20.14
N HIS A 304 9.07 35.75 19.21
CA HIS A 304 9.69 36.19 17.96
C HIS A 304 8.96 35.76 16.69
N GLU A 305 7.99 34.83 16.77
CA GLU A 305 7.35 34.24 15.59
C GLU A 305 5.82 34.42 15.60
N PRO A 306 5.30 35.57 15.15
CA PRO A 306 3.86 35.84 15.10
C PRO A 306 3.10 34.94 14.10
N ASP A 307 3.81 34.36 13.13
CA ASP A 307 3.22 33.53 12.07
C ASP A 307 3.19 32.02 12.41
N THR A 308 3.77 31.66 13.56
CA THR A 308 3.64 30.35 14.19
C THR A 308 2.40 30.37 15.09
N LEU A 309 1.26 29.99 14.50
CA LEU A 309 -0.07 30.08 15.11
C LEU A 309 -0.23 29.20 16.35
N LEU A 310 0.46 28.06 16.38
CA LEU A 310 0.55 27.18 17.54
C LEU A 310 1.92 26.54 17.57
N PHE A 311 2.53 26.47 18.76
CA PHE A 311 3.71 25.66 19.00
C PHE A 311 3.63 25.09 20.41
N ALA A 312 3.19 23.84 20.52
CA ALA A 312 2.87 23.21 21.80
C ALA A 312 3.63 21.90 21.99
N ALA A 313 4.38 21.80 23.09
CA ALA A 313 5.05 20.57 23.51
C ALA A 313 4.17 19.81 24.53
N HIS A 314 3.99 18.51 24.30
CA HIS A 314 3.14 17.64 25.10
C HIS A 314 3.95 16.51 25.72
N THR A 315 3.60 16.17 26.97
CA THR A 315 4.00 14.93 27.63
C THR A 315 2.96 13.84 27.33
N VAL A 316 3.39 12.57 27.29
CA VAL A 316 2.50 11.43 27.00
C VAL A 316 2.36 10.56 28.24
N PRO A 317 1.23 10.60 28.98
CA PRO A 317 1.08 9.87 30.25
C PRO A 317 1.28 8.36 30.14
N SER A 318 0.86 7.76 29.01
CA SER A 318 1.01 6.33 28.75
C SER A 318 2.42 5.94 28.25
N ALA A 319 3.27 6.91 27.91
CA ALA A 319 4.61 6.69 27.37
C ALA A 319 5.58 7.78 27.87
N PRO A 320 6.12 7.65 29.10
CA PRO A 320 6.94 8.68 29.74
C PRO A 320 8.20 9.09 28.95
N LEU A 321 8.72 8.20 28.11
CA LEU A 321 9.87 8.43 27.23
C LEU A 321 9.51 9.07 25.88
N GLN A 322 8.27 9.55 25.70
CA GLN A 322 7.85 10.24 24.48
C GLN A 322 7.45 11.68 24.75
N ARG A 323 7.76 12.55 23.79
CA ARG A 323 7.31 13.95 23.75
C ARG A 323 6.78 14.26 22.36
N ILE A 324 5.68 14.99 22.31
CA ILE A 324 5.00 15.34 21.05
C ILE A 324 4.95 16.85 20.94
N VAL A 325 5.61 17.40 19.93
CA VAL A 325 5.48 18.81 19.57
C VAL A 325 4.45 18.92 18.44
N TYR A 326 3.46 19.78 18.62
CA TYR A 326 2.47 20.11 17.61
C TYR A 326 2.60 21.58 17.25
N ALA A 327 2.86 21.85 15.98
CA ALA A 327 2.99 23.19 15.44
C ALA A 327 1.96 23.44 14.33
N ILE A 328 1.45 24.67 14.28
CA ILE A 328 0.58 25.15 13.21
C ILE A 328 1.16 26.47 12.72
N TYR A 329 1.36 26.59 11.43
CA TYR A 329 1.87 27.78 10.76
C TYR A 329 0.80 28.38 9.84
N ARG A 330 0.84 29.69 9.63
CA ARG A 330 -0.08 30.37 8.71
C ARG A 330 -0.02 29.81 7.29
N ASP A 331 1.18 29.52 6.81
CA ASP A 331 1.48 29.04 5.47
C ASP A 331 2.84 28.33 5.42
N GLU A 332 3.21 27.84 4.24
CA GLU A 332 4.49 27.14 4.00
C GLU A 332 5.71 28.05 4.23
N LEU A 333 5.60 29.34 3.90
CA LEU A 333 6.69 30.31 4.11
C LEU A 333 6.97 30.52 5.61
N ALA A 334 5.91 30.60 6.42
CA ALA A 334 6.03 30.69 7.88
C ALA A 334 6.72 29.46 8.48
N GLN A 335 6.45 28.25 7.95
CA GLN A 335 7.16 27.04 8.35
C GLN A 335 8.65 27.11 7.98
N GLU A 336 8.98 27.48 6.74
CA GLU A 336 10.38 27.59 6.31
C GLU A 336 11.17 28.62 7.14
N GLU A 337 10.52 29.73 7.48
CA GLU A 337 11.14 30.77 8.32
C GLU A 337 11.38 30.28 9.74
N HIS A 338 10.40 29.58 10.34
CA HIS A 338 10.55 28.92 11.64
C HIS A 338 11.76 27.99 11.66
N GLU A 339 11.88 27.10 10.66
CA GLU A 339 12.97 26.11 10.57
C GLU A 339 14.37 26.75 10.45
N ARG A 340 14.45 28.00 9.96
CA ARG A 340 15.69 28.77 9.81
C ARG A 340 16.04 29.62 11.03
N GLN A 341 15.15 29.73 12.02
CA GLN A 341 15.39 30.58 13.18
C GLN A 341 16.58 30.07 14.03
N PRO A 342 17.44 30.97 14.54
CA PRO A 342 18.59 30.58 15.35
C PRO A 342 18.23 29.73 16.58
N HIS A 343 17.13 30.02 17.26
CA HIS A 343 16.69 29.25 18.43
C HIS A 343 16.17 27.85 18.06
N ILE A 344 15.63 27.65 16.85
CA ILE A 344 15.20 26.33 16.36
C ILE A 344 16.40 25.47 15.99
N LEU A 345 17.39 26.05 15.30
CA LEU A 345 18.64 25.36 14.96
C LEU A 345 19.41 24.96 16.23
N GLU A 346 19.49 25.87 17.21
CA GLU A 346 20.15 25.59 18.50
C GLU A 346 19.37 24.54 19.32
N PHE A 347 18.03 24.61 19.32
CA PHE A 347 17.19 23.58 19.94
C PHE A 347 17.46 22.20 19.32
N GLY A 348 17.49 22.08 18.00
CA GLY A 348 17.83 20.84 17.30
C GLY A 348 19.21 20.30 17.65
N ARG A 349 20.21 21.19 17.77
CA ARG A 349 21.59 20.84 18.16
C ARG A 349 21.67 20.33 19.60
N LEU A 350 20.96 20.94 20.54
CA LEU A 350 20.95 20.51 21.94
C LEU A 350 20.14 19.22 22.12
N LEU A 351 19.05 19.06 21.37
CA LEU A 351 18.18 17.89 21.45
C LEU A 351 18.87 16.58 21.09
N SER A 352 19.88 16.58 20.22
CA SER A 352 20.56 15.35 19.79
C SER A 352 21.19 14.56 20.95
N GLY A 353 21.46 15.21 22.09
CA GLY A 353 21.94 14.55 23.31
C GLY A 353 20.85 13.92 24.19
N HIS A 354 19.58 14.26 23.95
CA HIS A 354 18.44 13.87 24.80
C HIS A 354 17.46 12.91 24.10
N VAL A 355 17.57 12.74 22.78
CA VAL A 355 16.63 11.95 21.97
C VAL A 355 17.33 10.78 21.26
N VAL A 356 16.65 9.63 21.22
CA VAL A 356 17.08 8.43 20.49
C VAL A 356 16.48 8.40 19.08
N ALA A 357 15.30 8.99 18.89
CA ALA A 357 14.64 9.06 17.59
C ALA A 357 13.72 10.29 17.49
N THR A 358 13.57 10.81 16.27
CA THR A 358 12.67 11.90 15.92
C THR A 358 11.85 11.51 14.70
N ASN A 359 10.52 11.61 14.78
CA ASN A 359 9.61 11.36 13.67
C ASN A 359 8.79 12.61 13.39
N VAL A 360 8.76 13.08 12.15
CA VAL A 360 8.03 14.28 11.72
C VAL A 360 6.87 13.88 10.81
N ILE A 361 5.69 14.43 11.05
CA ILE A 361 4.46 14.19 10.29
C ILE A 361 3.88 15.54 9.87
N GLU A 362 3.86 15.81 8.58
CA GLU A 362 3.22 16.99 8.01
C GLU A 362 1.70 16.76 7.84
N LEU A 363 0.93 17.79 8.12
CA LEU A 363 -0.53 17.79 8.10
C LEU A 363 -1.04 18.92 7.22
N SER A 364 -2.02 18.60 6.37
CA SER A 364 -2.88 19.59 5.71
C SER A 364 -4.20 19.69 6.47
N LEU A 365 -4.63 20.91 6.75
CA LEU A 365 -5.91 21.14 7.44
C LEU A 365 -7.06 20.99 6.43
N ALA A 366 -7.98 20.08 6.74
CA ALA A 366 -9.15 19.79 5.91
C ALA A 366 -10.41 20.49 6.43
N ASP A 367 -10.60 20.50 7.74
CA ASP A 367 -11.73 21.14 8.42
C ASP A 367 -11.34 21.44 9.88
N ALA A 368 -11.92 22.47 10.49
CA ALA A 368 -11.55 22.90 11.84
C ALA A 368 -12.71 23.54 12.59
N ALA A 369 -12.76 23.31 13.90
CA ALA A 369 -13.57 24.09 14.83
C ALA A 369 -12.67 24.55 15.98
N ALA A 370 -12.64 25.85 16.23
CA ALA A 370 -11.91 26.45 17.35
C ALA A 370 -12.88 27.31 18.16
N ASN A 371 -12.73 27.29 19.48
CA ASN A 371 -13.47 28.17 20.38
C ASN A 371 -12.66 29.47 20.57
N ASP A 372 -13.31 30.61 20.69
CA ASP A 372 -12.67 31.94 20.83
C ASP A 372 -11.71 32.01 22.05
N GLY A 373 -11.92 31.15 23.05
CA GLY A 373 -11.07 31.02 24.25
C GLY A 373 -9.87 30.07 24.13
N LEU A 374 -9.62 29.45 22.97
CA LEU A 374 -8.59 28.40 22.80
C LEU A 374 -7.19 28.89 23.22
N ALA A 375 -6.80 30.08 22.80
CA ALA A 375 -5.50 30.66 23.16
C ALA A 375 -5.35 30.84 24.68
N ALA A 376 -6.41 31.27 25.37
CA ALA A 376 -6.39 31.46 26.82
C ALA A 376 -6.32 30.14 27.61
N MET A 377 -6.74 29.01 27.02
CA MET A 377 -6.64 27.69 27.65
C MET A 377 -5.27 27.02 27.43
N LEU A 378 -4.62 27.29 26.30
CA LEU A 378 -3.35 26.68 25.94
C LEU A 378 -2.14 27.37 26.59
N MET A 379 -2.29 28.64 26.99
CA MET A 379 -1.25 29.39 27.68
C MET A 379 -1.23 29.05 29.18
N PRO A 380 -0.14 28.49 29.72
CA PRO A 380 0.00 28.35 31.16
C PRO A 380 0.05 29.74 31.82
N ARG A 381 -0.69 29.92 32.92
CA ARG A 381 -0.69 31.15 33.72
C ARG A 381 0.53 31.24 34.63
#